data_AF-A0A7S2FZH3-F1
#
_entry.id   AF-A0A7S2FZH3-F1
#
_cell.length_a   1.000
_cell.length_b   1.000
_cell.length_c   1.000
_cell.angle_alpha   90.00
_cell.angle_beta   90.00
_cell.angle_gamma   90.00
#
_symmetry.space_group_name_H-M   'P 1'
#
loop_
_entity.id
_entity.type
_entity.pdbx_description
1 polymer ?
#
loop_
_entity_poly.entity_id
_entity_poly.type
_entity_poly.pdbx_seq_one_letter_code
_entity_poly.pdbx_strand_id
1 'polypeptide(L)'
;KGASLTSPNGPAEQEAIADAVRNANISVFDIDHVECFGAGGFLADAIEVGSLIRAHRTEDVKEPLALTSLKSSFGNQLEPSGIISFAKTLMCAEWGIITPNLHLRQYNPHIDAADQPTAFVTQCIEYKMQSTFAGSMSRGNGGSNVYLLSWGQMTRGQALTAEPVSMNREVLNFWPGGGGRLAENARPMRDYYIVGSWGQWPDPQPMTAEGDDAYSYVLTMGENRWEWFVIWLDGESTRALHPGYPKASKDFPVLGPTDDTEGACWMITAQPEHVYVPWEEVEAHYGQPSEITRDEFGNEVAAFPVATADVGMPGDQYRITLRVAGKWRTVTWEKIEAAIEDGSPRPRYPLGTYYLCPDWTDWDLVVMETDESEFGHHYADVKLTSERHEFQIVRNKDFAQVLYPSMPECDGSGEHEVLGPDEHGAGYHWLLTGNPGDLVRIEFQRQVDEHGDNMKVTWRRIDAVK
;
A
#
# COMPACT_ATOMS: atom_id res chain seq x y z
N LYS A 1 -7.67 29.26 -8.85
CA LYS A 1 -8.26 28.23 -7.97
C LYS A 1 -8.08 26.89 -8.66
N GLY A 2 -7.51 25.89 -8.00
CA GLY A 2 -7.33 24.55 -8.55
C GLY A 2 -8.66 23.83 -8.77
N ALA A 3 -8.66 22.76 -9.55
CA ALA A 3 -9.86 21.95 -9.82
C ALA A 3 -10.33 21.13 -8.59
N SER A 4 -9.42 20.88 -7.65
CA SER A 4 -9.66 20.33 -6.31
C SER A 4 -8.67 20.96 -5.32
N LEU A 5 -8.84 20.73 -4.01
CA LEU A 5 -7.97 21.28 -2.96
C LEU A 5 -6.47 20.93 -3.19
N THR A 6 -6.20 19.71 -3.65
CA THR A 6 -4.85 19.19 -3.91
C THR A 6 -4.41 19.31 -5.37
N SER A 7 -5.29 19.79 -6.26
CA SER A 7 -4.95 19.93 -7.68
C SER A 7 -3.95 21.06 -7.88
N PRO A 8 -2.82 20.81 -8.57
CA PRO A 8 -1.88 21.87 -8.86
C PRO A 8 -2.47 22.91 -9.81
N ASN A 9 -2.01 24.15 -9.68
CA ASN A 9 -2.54 25.29 -10.41
C ASN A 9 -1.41 26.00 -11.16
N GLY A 10 -1.22 25.61 -12.43
CA GLY A 10 -0.11 26.10 -13.25
C GLY A 10 0.02 27.62 -13.36
N PRO A 11 -1.08 28.40 -13.54
CA PRO A 11 -1.03 29.85 -13.46
C PRO A 11 -0.47 30.40 -12.14
N ALA A 12 -0.80 29.78 -11.00
CA ALA A 12 -0.28 30.21 -9.70
C ALA A 12 1.21 29.84 -9.53
N GLU A 13 1.67 28.75 -10.15
CA GLU A 13 3.09 28.41 -10.20
C GLU A 13 3.86 29.45 -11.04
N GLN A 14 3.32 29.84 -12.20
CA GLN A 14 3.89 30.90 -13.06
C GLN A 14 3.97 32.25 -12.34
N GLU A 15 2.95 32.60 -11.56
CA GLU A 15 2.94 33.83 -10.75
C GLU A 15 4.04 33.82 -9.69
N ALA A 16 4.18 32.72 -8.94
CA ALA A 16 5.25 32.57 -7.95
C ALA A 16 6.65 32.69 -8.58
N ILE A 17 6.86 32.12 -9.77
CA ILE A 17 8.11 32.25 -10.53
C ILE A 17 8.33 33.70 -10.97
N ALA A 18 7.32 34.34 -11.56
CA ALA A 18 7.41 35.72 -12.04
C ALA A 18 7.71 36.70 -10.90
N ASP A 19 7.11 36.50 -9.73
CA ASP A 19 7.36 37.30 -8.54
C ASP A 19 8.80 37.14 -8.03
N ALA A 20 9.29 35.91 -7.95
CA ALA A 20 10.68 35.66 -7.56
C ALA A 20 11.67 36.31 -8.53
N VAL A 21 11.46 36.16 -9.84
CA VAL A 21 12.34 36.74 -10.87
C VAL A 21 12.33 38.26 -10.81
N ARG A 22 11.14 38.87 -10.64
CA ARG A 22 11.00 40.32 -10.48
C ARG A 22 11.73 40.82 -9.24
N ASN A 23 11.62 40.09 -8.12
CA ASN A 23 12.31 40.42 -6.87
C ASN A 23 13.84 40.27 -7.00
N ALA A 24 14.31 39.29 -7.75
CA ALA A 24 15.73 39.06 -8.01
C ALA A 24 16.33 40.06 -9.04
N ASN A 25 15.48 40.72 -9.83
CA ASN A 25 15.87 41.66 -10.89
C ASN A 25 16.84 41.03 -11.91
N ILE A 26 16.56 39.79 -12.30
CA ILE A 26 17.27 39.04 -13.34
C ILE A 26 16.35 38.73 -14.51
N SER A 27 16.92 38.28 -15.63
CA SER A 27 16.15 37.70 -16.71
C SER A 27 15.74 36.28 -16.37
N VAL A 28 14.54 35.85 -16.81
CA VAL A 28 14.13 34.43 -16.72
C VAL A 28 15.07 33.50 -17.49
N PHE A 29 15.81 34.05 -18.47
CA PHE A 29 16.80 33.35 -19.26
C PHE A 29 18.15 33.19 -18.57
N ASP A 30 18.40 33.93 -17.48
CA ASP A 30 19.63 33.78 -16.69
C ASP A 30 19.60 32.50 -15.82
N ILE A 31 18.44 31.85 -15.71
CA ILE A 31 18.23 30.65 -14.90
C ILE A 31 18.64 29.41 -15.69
N ASP A 32 19.68 28.75 -15.20
CA ASP A 32 20.31 27.59 -15.85
C ASP A 32 19.48 26.32 -15.67
N HIS A 33 18.91 26.12 -14.47
CA HIS A 33 18.12 24.94 -14.16
C HIS A 33 17.07 25.19 -13.08
N VAL A 34 16.09 24.29 -12.99
CA VAL A 34 15.09 24.26 -11.94
C VAL A 34 15.10 22.90 -11.23
N GLU A 35 15.25 22.96 -9.91
CA GLU A 35 14.90 21.89 -8.98
C GLU A 35 13.37 21.87 -8.80
N CYS A 36 12.73 20.90 -9.45
CA CYS A 36 11.28 20.74 -9.51
C CYS A 36 10.74 20.14 -8.21
N PHE A 37 9.47 20.44 -7.90
CA PHE A 37 8.72 19.72 -6.88
C PHE A 37 8.67 18.23 -7.21
N GLY A 38 8.38 17.87 -8.46
CA GLY A 38 8.55 16.52 -9.00
C GLY A 38 7.77 15.47 -8.21
N ALA A 39 6.44 15.54 -8.27
CA ALA A 39 5.55 14.67 -7.49
C ALA A 39 5.59 13.21 -7.96
N GLY A 40 5.98 12.98 -9.22
CA GLY A 40 5.93 11.66 -9.85
C GLY A 40 4.54 11.27 -10.35
N GLY A 41 3.59 12.22 -10.36
CA GLY A 41 2.21 12.00 -10.82
C GLY A 41 2.00 12.51 -12.24
N PHE A 42 1.32 11.74 -13.09
CA PHE A 42 1.13 12.08 -14.51
C PHE A 42 0.56 13.49 -14.75
N LEU A 43 -0.54 13.84 -14.09
CA LEU A 43 -1.15 15.16 -14.25
C LEU A 43 -0.33 16.27 -13.59
N ALA A 44 0.16 16.02 -12.37
CA ALA A 44 0.84 17.03 -11.57
C ALA A 44 2.18 17.46 -12.18
N ASP A 45 2.95 16.49 -12.69
CA ASP A 45 4.22 16.75 -13.35
C ASP A 45 4.02 17.41 -14.72
N ALA A 46 2.95 17.05 -15.45
CA ALA A 46 2.61 17.71 -16.72
C ALA A 46 2.24 19.19 -16.54
N ILE A 47 1.45 19.49 -15.49
CA ILE A 47 1.12 20.87 -15.13
C ILE A 47 2.37 21.64 -14.71
N GLU A 48 3.22 21.04 -13.87
CA GLU A 48 4.44 21.65 -13.37
C GLU A 48 5.40 22.01 -14.51
N VAL A 49 5.72 21.04 -15.36
CA VAL A 49 6.64 21.25 -16.48
C VAL A 49 6.10 22.28 -17.47
N GLY A 50 4.81 22.20 -17.82
CA GLY A 50 4.19 23.21 -18.68
C GLY A 50 4.24 24.61 -18.07
N SER A 51 4.14 24.73 -16.75
CA SER A 51 4.18 26.02 -16.04
C SER A 51 5.59 26.58 -15.96
N LEU A 52 6.59 25.74 -15.68
CA LEU A 52 8.00 26.11 -15.71
C LEU A 52 8.42 26.60 -17.10
N ILE A 53 8.06 25.87 -18.16
CA ILE A 53 8.44 26.25 -19.53
C ILE A 53 7.82 27.58 -19.90
N ARG A 54 6.52 27.79 -19.65
CA ARG A 54 5.84 29.07 -19.92
C ARG A 54 6.42 30.24 -19.12
N ALA A 55 6.92 30.01 -17.91
CA ALA A 55 7.51 31.05 -17.08
C ALA A 55 8.96 31.37 -17.46
N HIS A 56 9.73 30.40 -17.97
CA HIS A 56 11.17 30.54 -18.20
C HIS A 56 11.60 30.64 -19.66
N ARG A 57 10.77 30.20 -20.60
CA ARG A 57 11.10 30.11 -22.01
C ARG A 57 9.97 30.68 -22.87
N THR A 58 10.36 31.18 -24.04
CA THR A 58 9.44 31.67 -25.07
C THR A 58 9.66 30.85 -26.34
N GLU A 59 8.72 30.90 -27.29
CA GLU A 59 8.81 30.15 -28.56
C GLU A 59 10.08 30.46 -29.36
N ASP A 60 10.65 31.66 -29.19
CA ASP A 60 11.87 32.11 -29.90
C ASP A 60 13.18 31.58 -29.27
N VAL A 61 13.16 31.15 -28.00
CA VAL A 61 14.37 30.75 -27.27
C VAL A 61 14.52 29.24 -27.31
N LYS A 62 15.51 28.78 -28.08
CA LYS A 62 15.82 27.35 -28.27
C LYS A 62 16.69 26.74 -27.17
N GLU A 63 17.21 27.55 -26.25
CA GLU A 63 18.02 27.03 -25.15
C GLU A 63 17.15 26.27 -24.15
N PRO A 64 17.36 24.95 -23.95
CA PRO A 64 16.49 24.18 -23.08
C PRO A 64 16.65 24.59 -21.63
N LEU A 65 15.55 24.66 -20.89
CA LEU A 65 15.57 24.73 -19.43
C LEU A 65 15.88 23.35 -18.85
N ALA A 66 16.98 23.22 -18.11
CA ALA A 66 17.33 21.98 -17.43
C ALA A 66 16.43 21.76 -16.21
N LEU A 67 15.80 20.57 -16.14
CA LEU A 67 14.91 20.17 -15.05
C LEU A 67 15.50 18.98 -14.29
N THR A 68 15.52 19.09 -12.96
CA THR A 68 15.97 18.04 -12.04
C THR A 68 15.08 17.99 -10.80
N SER A 69 15.00 16.85 -10.12
CA SER A 69 14.28 16.73 -8.85
C SER A 69 14.99 15.76 -7.90
N LEU A 70 15.25 16.23 -6.69
CA LEU A 70 15.81 15.44 -5.59
C LEU A 70 14.91 14.26 -5.21
N LYS A 71 13.59 14.38 -5.38
CA LYS A 71 12.64 13.32 -4.99
C LYS A 71 12.87 12.02 -5.73
N SER A 72 13.45 12.10 -6.94
CA SER A 72 13.89 10.91 -7.67
C SER A 72 14.97 10.10 -6.93
N SER A 73 15.75 10.73 -6.03
CA SER A 73 16.84 10.09 -5.29
C SER A 73 16.47 9.74 -3.84
N PHE A 74 15.69 10.58 -3.17
CA PHE A 74 15.41 10.47 -1.72
C PHE A 74 13.93 10.25 -1.39
N GLY A 75 13.07 10.01 -2.38
CA GLY A 75 11.61 9.91 -2.19
C GLY A 75 10.96 11.26 -1.90
N ASN A 76 9.71 11.26 -1.42
CA ASN A 76 9.04 12.49 -0.96
C ASN A 76 9.28 12.70 0.54
N GLN A 77 10.01 13.75 0.92
CA GLN A 77 10.33 14.01 2.32
C GLN A 77 9.23 14.77 3.08
N LEU A 78 8.04 14.98 2.50
CA LEU A 78 6.93 15.72 3.12
C LEU A 78 7.35 17.16 3.50
N GLU A 79 7.27 17.54 4.77
CA GLU A 79 7.50 18.89 5.28
C GLU A 79 8.91 19.44 4.94
N PRO A 80 10.02 18.70 5.13
CA PRO A 80 11.35 19.18 4.76
C PRO A 80 11.66 19.15 3.27
N SER A 81 10.74 18.76 2.39
CA SER A 81 11.04 18.62 0.94
C SER A 81 11.62 19.89 0.32
N GLY A 82 11.09 21.07 0.66
CA GLY A 82 11.56 22.34 0.12
C GLY A 82 13.00 22.69 0.53
N ILE A 83 13.36 22.51 1.81
CA ILE A 83 14.70 22.88 2.30
C ILE A 83 15.77 21.91 1.79
N ILE A 84 15.46 20.63 1.63
CA ILE A 84 16.43 19.64 1.13
C ILE A 84 16.65 19.83 -0.38
N SER A 85 15.58 20.09 -1.16
CA SER A 85 15.70 20.49 -2.58
C SER A 85 16.54 21.76 -2.73
N PHE A 86 16.34 22.77 -1.88
CA PHE A 86 17.17 23.97 -1.90
C PHE A 86 18.63 23.70 -1.52
N ALA A 87 18.89 22.86 -0.51
CA ALA A 87 20.24 22.47 -0.14
C ALA A 87 20.98 21.75 -1.28
N LYS A 88 20.28 20.88 -2.04
CA LYS A 88 20.82 20.27 -3.27
C LYS A 88 21.22 21.34 -4.29
N THR A 89 20.39 22.35 -4.51
CA THR A 89 20.68 23.46 -5.43
C THR A 89 21.95 24.21 -5.03
N LEU A 90 22.14 24.49 -3.74
CA LEU A 90 23.37 25.12 -3.22
C LEU A 90 24.61 24.26 -3.46
N MET A 91 24.50 22.94 -3.24
CA MET A 91 25.59 21.99 -3.52
C MET A 91 25.91 21.92 -5.02
N CYS A 92 24.88 21.92 -5.87
CA CYS A 92 25.03 21.97 -7.32
C CYS A 92 25.84 23.22 -7.73
N ALA A 93 25.50 24.39 -7.18
CA ALA A 93 26.23 25.64 -7.42
C ALA A 93 27.68 25.62 -6.91
N GLU A 94 27.92 25.09 -5.71
CA GLU A 94 29.27 24.97 -5.13
C GLU A 94 30.20 24.09 -6.00
N TRP A 95 29.64 23.03 -6.60
CA TRP A 95 30.37 22.04 -7.41
C TRP A 95 30.36 22.33 -8.91
N GLY A 96 29.56 23.28 -9.37
CA GLY A 96 29.49 23.65 -10.78
C GLY A 96 28.71 22.65 -11.66
N ILE A 97 27.76 21.90 -11.10
CA ILE A 97 27.07 20.78 -11.78
C ILE A 97 25.56 20.81 -11.58
N ILE A 98 24.83 20.14 -12.47
CA ILE A 98 23.42 19.76 -12.31
C ILE A 98 23.34 18.25 -12.19
N THR A 99 22.66 17.78 -11.15
CA THR A 99 22.54 16.34 -10.86
C THR A 99 21.37 15.70 -11.62
N PRO A 100 21.49 14.40 -11.96
CA PRO A 100 20.48 13.70 -12.76
C PRO A 100 19.19 13.39 -11.98
N ASN A 101 18.09 13.30 -12.72
CA ASN A 101 16.87 12.62 -12.30
C ASN A 101 17.10 11.11 -12.36
N LEU A 102 16.88 10.43 -11.24
CA LEU A 102 16.88 8.97 -11.21
C LEU A 102 15.53 8.41 -11.67
N HIS A 103 15.51 7.13 -12.03
CA HIS A 103 14.31 6.40 -12.48
C HIS A 103 13.60 6.94 -13.75
N LEU A 104 14.06 8.04 -14.33
CA LEU A 104 13.50 8.62 -15.55
C LEU A 104 13.94 7.84 -16.79
N ARG A 105 13.16 6.81 -17.16
CA ARG A 105 13.41 5.97 -18.34
C ARG A 105 12.59 6.36 -19.57
N GLN A 106 11.37 6.81 -19.33
CA GLN A 106 10.44 7.27 -20.34
C GLN A 106 9.81 8.57 -19.82
N TYR A 107 9.62 9.54 -20.70
CA TYR A 107 8.89 10.74 -20.35
C TYR A 107 7.42 10.44 -20.12
N ASN A 108 6.83 11.19 -19.20
CA ASN A 108 5.40 11.26 -19.05
C ASN A 108 4.78 11.66 -20.42
N PRO A 109 3.85 10.86 -20.98
CA PRO A 109 3.28 11.11 -22.31
C PRO A 109 2.44 12.39 -22.39
N HIS A 110 2.07 12.97 -21.25
CA HIS A 110 1.37 14.26 -21.17
C HIS A 110 2.31 15.47 -21.15
N ILE A 111 3.63 15.22 -21.17
CA ILE A 111 4.64 16.27 -21.31
C ILE A 111 5.14 16.27 -22.75
N ASP A 112 4.90 17.38 -23.44
CA ASP A 112 5.43 17.60 -24.78
C ASP A 112 6.90 18.02 -24.74
N ALA A 113 7.76 17.11 -24.29
CA ALA A 113 9.18 17.38 -24.05
C ALA A 113 10.00 17.47 -25.35
N ALA A 114 9.49 16.92 -26.47
CA ALA A 114 10.24 16.87 -27.73
C ALA A 114 10.22 18.22 -28.46
N ASP A 115 9.09 18.94 -28.40
CA ASP A 115 8.89 20.18 -29.14
C ASP A 115 9.04 21.44 -28.27
N GLN A 116 9.34 21.29 -26.97
CA GLN A 116 9.52 22.39 -26.04
C GLN A 116 10.99 22.59 -25.63
N PRO A 117 11.43 23.84 -25.35
CA PRO A 117 12.80 24.13 -24.90
C PRO A 117 13.00 23.70 -23.44
N THR A 118 12.96 22.40 -23.19
CA THR A 118 13.17 21.77 -21.88
C THR A 118 14.09 20.56 -22.02
N ALA A 119 14.87 20.29 -20.98
CA ALA A 119 15.72 19.11 -20.90
C ALA A 119 15.66 18.51 -19.51
N PHE A 120 15.17 17.26 -19.42
CA PHE A 120 15.29 16.50 -18.18
C PHE A 120 16.71 15.96 -18.06
N VAL A 121 17.39 16.35 -16.98
CA VAL A 121 18.78 15.97 -16.76
C VAL A 121 18.82 14.48 -16.37
N THR A 122 19.46 13.64 -17.18
CA THR A 122 19.57 12.17 -16.95
C THR A 122 20.99 11.74 -16.58
N GLN A 123 21.96 12.63 -16.76
CA GLN A 123 23.36 12.46 -16.37
C GLN A 123 23.83 13.73 -15.66
N CYS A 124 24.89 13.64 -14.86
CA CYS A 124 25.50 14.83 -14.28
C CYS A 124 26.05 15.72 -15.41
N ILE A 125 25.63 16.98 -15.47
CA ILE A 125 26.10 17.96 -16.47
C ILE A 125 26.74 19.16 -15.77
N GLU A 126 27.73 19.76 -16.41
CA GLU A 126 28.41 20.95 -15.87
C GLU A 126 27.64 22.23 -16.23
N TYR A 127 27.72 23.24 -15.37
CA TYR A 127 27.27 24.58 -15.75
C TYR A 127 28.15 25.16 -16.84
N LYS A 128 27.56 25.99 -17.70
CA LYS A 128 28.29 26.70 -18.75
C LYS A 128 29.29 27.72 -18.18
N MET A 129 29.00 28.26 -17.00
CA MET A 129 29.75 29.32 -16.34
C MET A 129 30.12 28.90 -14.92
N GLN A 130 31.09 29.59 -14.31
CA GLN A 130 31.46 29.37 -12.90
C GLN A 130 30.43 29.93 -11.91
N SER A 131 29.43 30.65 -12.39
CA SER A 131 28.30 31.13 -11.58
C SER A 131 27.01 30.65 -12.22
N THR A 132 26.01 30.37 -11.40
CA THR A 132 24.70 29.88 -11.84
C THR A 132 23.58 30.62 -11.14
N PHE A 133 22.46 30.81 -11.85
CA PHE A 133 21.17 31.03 -11.21
C PHE A 133 20.33 29.77 -11.29
N ALA A 134 19.74 29.39 -10.17
CA ALA A 134 18.97 28.17 -10.06
C ALA A 134 17.64 28.40 -9.34
N GLY A 135 16.59 27.83 -9.92
CA GLY A 135 15.25 27.79 -9.36
C GLY A 135 15.03 26.60 -8.44
N SER A 136 14.19 26.74 -7.42
CA SER A 136 13.71 25.62 -6.61
C SER A 136 12.22 25.80 -6.33
N MET A 137 11.43 24.83 -6.78
CA MET A 137 9.96 24.83 -6.68
C MET A 137 9.50 23.91 -5.55
N SER A 138 8.60 24.41 -4.71
CA SER A 138 7.91 23.61 -3.69
C SER A 138 6.42 23.90 -3.63
N ARG A 139 5.63 22.90 -3.27
CA ARG A 139 4.17 22.94 -3.22
C ARG A 139 3.66 22.32 -1.93
N GLY A 140 2.74 23.00 -1.27
CA GLY A 140 1.94 22.44 -0.18
C GLY A 140 0.62 21.87 -0.70
N ASN A 141 0.12 20.81 -0.07
CA ASN A 141 -1.14 20.16 -0.45
C ASN A 141 -2.35 21.11 -0.44
N GLY A 142 -2.32 22.16 0.39
CA GLY A 142 -3.36 23.21 0.43
C GLY A 142 -3.26 24.27 -0.68
N GLY A 143 -2.35 24.09 -1.65
CA GLY A 143 -2.18 25.00 -2.80
C GLY A 143 -1.18 26.14 -2.60
N SER A 144 -0.42 26.14 -1.51
CA SER A 144 0.66 27.11 -1.27
C SER A 144 1.87 26.79 -2.15
N ASN A 145 2.20 27.69 -3.08
CA ASN A 145 3.36 27.56 -3.96
C ASN A 145 4.51 28.43 -3.47
N VAL A 146 5.73 27.90 -3.46
CA VAL A 146 6.94 28.63 -3.14
C VAL A 146 7.96 28.39 -4.24
N TYR A 147 8.50 29.48 -4.79
CA TYR A 147 9.61 29.43 -5.74
C TYR A 147 10.78 30.23 -5.20
N LEU A 148 11.92 29.58 -5.02
CA LEU A 148 13.16 30.20 -4.56
C LEU A 148 14.12 30.36 -5.74
N LEU A 149 14.78 31.52 -5.78
CA LEU A 149 15.90 31.77 -6.69
C LEU A 149 17.18 31.86 -5.87
N SER A 150 18.20 31.14 -6.32
CA SER A 150 19.54 31.21 -5.76
C SER A 150 20.53 31.61 -6.84
N TRP A 151 21.49 32.43 -6.45
CA TRP A 151 22.71 32.65 -7.19
C TRP A 151 23.84 31.98 -6.42
N GLY A 152 24.71 31.26 -7.12
CA GLY A 152 25.89 30.67 -6.52
C GLY A 152 27.08 30.70 -7.47
N GLN A 153 28.26 30.72 -6.88
CA GLN A 153 29.52 30.65 -7.60
C GLN A 153 30.26 29.38 -7.17
N MET A 154 30.82 28.68 -8.15
CA MET A 154 31.66 27.50 -7.96
C MET A 154 32.87 27.87 -7.10
N THR A 155 33.06 27.17 -5.99
CA THR A 155 34.19 27.38 -5.07
C THR A 155 35.13 26.17 -5.03
N ARG A 156 34.62 24.98 -5.37
CA ARG A 156 35.44 23.76 -5.49
C ARG A 156 35.98 23.66 -6.90
N GLY A 157 37.21 24.14 -7.12
CA GLY A 157 37.85 24.36 -8.42
C GLY A 157 38.15 23.16 -9.33
N GLN A 158 37.35 22.09 -9.30
CA GLN A 158 37.33 21.05 -10.31
C GLN A 158 35.88 20.58 -10.48
N ALA A 159 35.32 20.78 -11.66
CA ALA A 159 34.16 20.01 -12.06
C ALA A 159 34.60 18.54 -12.03
N LEU A 160 33.86 17.70 -11.32
CA LEU A 160 34.10 16.27 -11.41
C LEU A 160 33.92 15.92 -12.89
N THR A 161 35.03 15.63 -13.58
CA THR A 161 34.99 14.81 -14.78
C THR A 161 34.48 13.47 -14.28
N ALA A 162 33.16 13.33 -14.22
CA ALA A 162 32.55 12.06 -13.91
C ALA A 162 33.03 11.15 -15.03
N GLU A 163 33.93 10.21 -14.69
CA GLU A 163 34.10 9.06 -15.58
C GLU A 163 32.69 8.52 -15.82
N PRO A 164 32.27 8.33 -17.08
CA PRO A 164 30.95 7.85 -17.38
C PRO A 164 30.74 6.59 -16.53
N VAL A 165 29.83 6.69 -15.55
CA VAL A 165 29.49 5.55 -14.71
C VAL A 165 29.13 4.45 -15.69
N SER A 166 29.87 3.34 -15.64
CA SER A 166 29.57 2.20 -16.49
C SER A 166 28.09 1.87 -16.32
N MET A 167 27.31 2.16 -17.36
CA MET A 167 25.90 1.80 -17.46
C MET A 167 25.78 0.32 -17.80
N ASN A 168 26.62 -0.54 -17.19
CA ASN A 168 26.20 -1.91 -16.85
C ASN A 168 25.10 -1.86 -15.78
N ARG A 169 24.08 -1.03 -16.01
CA ARG A 169 22.77 -1.21 -15.45
C ARG A 169 22.12 -2.25 -16.34
N GLU A 170 21.67 -3.34 -15.76
CA GLU A 170 20.89 -4.30 -16.53
C GLU A 170 19.76 -3.56 -17.24
N VAL A 171 19.71 -3.70 -18.56
CA VAL A 171 18.62 -3.17 -19.37
C VAL A 171 17.34 -3.79 -18.81
N LEU A 172 16.44 -2.94 -18.31
CA LEU A 172 15.05 -3.32 -18.12
C LEU A 172 14.46 -3.44 -19.52
N ASN A 173 14.54 -4.62 -20.13
CA ASN A 173 13.69 -4.85 -21.28
C ASN A 173 12.28 -5.09 -20.73
N PHE A 174 11.36 -4.26 -21.23
CA PHE A 174 9.95 -4.31 -20.86
C PHE A 174 9.31 -5.63 -21.35
N TRP A 175 8.24 -6.02 -20.68
CA TRP A 175 7.42 -7.18 -21.06
C TRP A 175 6.84 -7.00 -22.49
N PRO A 176 6.72 -8.08 -23.29
CA PRO A 176 7.16 -9.45 -23.03
C PRO A 176 8.64 -9.70 -23.40
N GLY A 177 9.37 -8.67 -23.84
CA GLY A 177 10.61 -8.81 -24.61
C GLY A 177 11.93 -8.95 -23.85
N GLY A 178 11.99 -8.80 -22.52
CA GLY A 178 13.21 -9.27 -21.83
C GLY A 178 13.48 -8.84 -20.39
N GLY A 179 13.03 -9.66 -19.45
CA GLY A 179 13.66 -9.66 -18.12
C GLY A 179 15.06 -10.24 -18.06
N GLY A 180 15.81 -10.28 -19.15
CA GLY A 180 17.12 -10.92 -19.16
C GLY A 180 17.02 -12.41 -18.82
N ARG A 181 18.15 -13.02 -18.42
CA ARG A 181 18.19 -14.43 -18.06
C ARG A 181 17.87 -14.60 -16.57
N LEU A 182 16.74 -15.23 -16.27
CA LEU A 182 16.48 -15.75 -14.93
C LEU A 182 17.48 -16.89 -14.68
N ALA A 183 18.16 -16.86 -13.53
CA ALA A 183 19.04 -17.96 -13.15
C ALA A 183 18.21 -19.27 -13.09
N GLU A 184 18.80 -20.39 -13.51
CA GLU A 184 18.07 -21.67 -13.59
C GLU A 184 17.53 -22.12 -12.23
N ASN A 185 18.27 -21.87 -11.14
CA ASN A 185 17.84 -22.14 -9.77
C ASN A 185 16.70 -21.23 -9.27
N ALA A 186 16.39 -20.14 -10.00
CA ALA A 186 15.30 -19.23 -9.68
C ALA A 186 14.01 -19.56 -10.45
N ARG A 187 14.00 -20.64 -11.23
CA ARG A 187 12.79 -21.24 -11.84
C ARG A 187 12.34 -22.45 -11.01
N PRO A 188 11.02 -22.73 -10.92
CA PRO A 188 10.56 -23.99 -10.37
C PRO A 188 10.99 -25.15 -11.28
N MET A 189 11.24 -26.31 -10.67
CA MET A 189 11.48 -27.57 -11.39
C MET A 189 10.18 -28.26 -11.83
N ARG A 190 9.10 -28.01 -11.10
CA ARG A 190 7.75 -28.56 -11.27
C ARG A 190 6.78 -27.45 -11.62
N ASP A 191 6.41 -26.60 -10.65
CA ASP A 191 5.37 -25.58 -10.81
C ASP A 191 5.41 -24.53 -9.70
N TYR A 192 4.58 -23.49 -9.84
CA TYR A 192 4.30 -22.51 -8.79
C TYR A 192 3.11 -22.92 -7.93
N TYR A 193 3.23 -22.72 -6.62
CA TYR A 193 2.20 -23.04 -5.64
C TYR A 193 1.89 -21.78 -4.83
N ILE A 194 0.62 -21.47 -4.64
CA ILE A 194 0.20 -20.38 -3.76
C ILE A 194 -0.06 -20.94 -2.37
N VAL A 195 0.35 -20.19 -1.35
CA VAL A 195 0.05 -20.50 0.06
C VAL A 195 -0.52 -19.24 0.68
N GLY A 196 -1.60 -19.37 1.44
CA GLY A 196 -2.26 -18.22 2.04
C GLY A 196 -3.07 -18.53 3.28
N SER A 197 -3.61 -17.48 3.89
CA SER A 197 -4.39 -17.53 5.14
C SER A 197 -5.66 -18.38 5.05
N TRP A 198 -6.23 -18.56 3.85
CA TRP A 198 -7.37 -19.45 3.62
C TRP A 198 -7.03 -20.93 3.77
N GLY A 199 -5.76 -21.31 3.52
CA GLY A 199 -5.25 -22.68 3.63
C GLY A 199 -4.61 -23.00 4.99
N GLN A 200 -4.67 -22.07 5.95
CA GLN A 200 -4.08 -22.23 7.28
C GLN A 200 -2.57 -22.53 7.28
N TRP A 201 -1.78 -21.96 6.36
CA TRP A 201 -0.29 -22.02 6.30
C TRP A 201 0.34 -23.25 7.00
N PRO A 202 0.84 -24.29 6.30
CA PRO A 202 1.69 -24.15 5.12
C PRO A 202 1.14 -24.90 3.89
N ASP A 203 -0.17 -25.10 3.75
CA ASP A 203 -0.75 -25.94 2.69
C ASP A 203 -0.58 -25.33 1.28
N PRO A 204 0.31 -25.86 0.42
CA PRO A 204 0.60 -25.29 -0.88
C PRO A 204 -0.35 -25.79 -1.96
N GLN A 205 -1.01 -24.84 -2.64
CA GLN A 205 -1.99 -25.13 -3.68
C GLN A 205 -1.43 -24.82 -5.06
N PRO A 206 -1.54 -25.74 -6.03
CA PRO A 206 -0.94 -25.55 -7.35
C PRO A 206 -1.60 -24.39 -8.10
N MET A 207 -0.79 -23.55 -8.74
CA MET A 207 -1.27 -22.55 -9.69
C MET A 207 -1.46 -23.18 -11.07
N THR A 208 -2.45 -22.72 -11.82
CA THR A 208 -2.76 -23.17 -13.19
C THR A 208 -1.92 -22.40 -14.20
N ALA A 209 -1.17 -23.09 -15.07
CA ALA A 209 -0.48 -22.43 -16.18
C ALA A 209 -1.47 -21.94 -17.26
N GLU A 210 -1.41 -20.67 -17.62
CA GLU A 210 -2.28 -19.99 -18.60
C GLU A 210 -1.57 -19.70 -19.94
N GLY A 211 -0.28 -20.08 -20.05
CA GLY A 211 0.62 -19.85 -21.17
C GLY A 211 2.08 -20.00 -20.75
N ASP A 212 3.04 -19.71 -21.63
CA ASP A 212 4.46 -20.01 -21.40
C ASP A 212 5.08 -19.30 -20.16
N ASP A 213 4.48 -18.19 -19.72
CA ASP A 213 5.05 -17.28 -18.71
C ASP A 213 4.00 -16.74 -17.70
N ALA A 214 2.82 -17.36 -17.60
CA ALA A 214 1.74 -16.90 -16.73
C ALA A 214 1.07 -18.05 -15.96
N TYR A 215 0.84 -17.83 -14.67
CA TYR A 215 0.26 -18.80 -13.74
C TYR A 215 -0.85 -18.12 -12.96
N SER A 216 -2.01 -18.76 -12.83
CA SER A 216 -3.18 -18.21 -12.17
C SER A 216 -3.64 -19.09 -11.01
N TYR A 217 -4.29 -18.47 -10.03
CA TYR A 217 -5.04 -19.15 -8.97
C TYR A 217 -6.34 -18.40 -8.74
N VAL A 218 -7.46 -19.13 -8.68
CA VAL A 218 -8.77 -18.55 -8.40
C VAL A 218 -9.03 -18.67 -6.91
N LEU A 219 -8.90 -17.55 -6.20
CA LEU A 219 -9.27 -17.43 -4.80
C LEU A 219 -10.78 -17.20 -4.69
N THR A 220 -11.44 -17.94 -3.81
CA THR A 220 -12.81 -17.61 -3.36
C THR A 220 -12.69 -16.84 -2.05
N MET A 221 -13.17 -15.60 -2.02
CA MET A 221 -13.01 -14.70 -0.88
C MET A 221 -13.78 -15.24 0.33
N GLY A 222 -13.10 -15.36 1.46
CA GLY A 222 -13.71 -15.79 2.72
C GLY A 222 -14.47 -14.66 3.42
N GLU A 223 -15.04 -14.99 4.57
CA GLU A 223 -15.75 -14.06 5.46
C GLU A 223 -14.88 -12.89 5.97
N ASN A 224 -13.55 -13.03 6.06
CA ASN A 224 -12.68 -11.88 6.40
C ASN A 224 -12.72 -10.75 5.36
N ARG A 225 -13.13 -11.06 4.11
CA ARG A 225 -13.03 -10.14 2.96
C ARG A 225 -11.61 -9.64 2.68
N TRP A 226 -10.61 -10.32 3.20
CA TRP A 226 -9.21 -10.15 2.87
C TRP A 226 -8.49 -11.48 3.07
N GLU A 227 -7.39 -11.67 2.35
CA GLU A 227 -6.53 -12.84 2.48
C GLU A 227 -5.07 -12.46 2.24
N TRP A 228 -4.15 -13.11 2.96
CA TRP A 228 -2.71 -12.97 2.77
C TRP A 228 -2.12 -14.16 2.05
N PHE A 229 -1.10 -13.95 1.22
CA PHE A 229 -0.45 -15.04 0.53
C PHE A 229 1.00 -14.77 0.12
N VAL A 230 1.73 -15.85 -0.15
CA VAL A 230 3.00 -15.89 -0.88
C VAL A 230 2.94 -16.99 -1.94
N ILE A 231 3.93 -17.04 -2.83
CA ILE A 231 4.00 -18.06 -3.88
C ILE A 231 5.29 -18.86 -3.71
N TRP A 232 5.19 -20.15 -3.51
CA TRP A 232 6.33 -21.06 -3.38
C TRP A 232 6.66 -21.70 -4.72
N LEU A 233 7.95 -21.84 -5.00
CA LEU A 233 8.43 -22.67 -6.10
C LEU A 233 8.44 -24.12 -5.64
N ASP A 234 7.86 -25.02 -6.43
CA ASP A 234 7.85 -26.47 -6.19
C ASP A 234 7.17 -26.91 -4.89
N GLY A 235 6.41 -26.00 -4.25
CA GLY A 235 5.78 -26.23 -2.95
C GLY A 235 6.75 -26.14 -1.77
N GLU A 236 7.94 -25.54 -1.97
CA GLU A 236 8.98 -25.42 -0.94
C GLU A 236 8.98 -24.02 -0.31
N SER A 237 8.78 -23.95 1.02
CA SER A 237 8.80 -22.69 1.77
C SER A 237 10.14 -21.96 1.73
N THR A 238 11.23 -22.70 1.53
CA THR A 238 12.59 -22.15 1.38
C THR A 238 12.81 -21.44 0.03
N ARG A 239 11.81 -21.45 -0.84
CA ARG A 239 11.86 -20.84 -2.17
C ARG A 239 10.59 -20.03 -2.41
N ALA A 240 10.35 -19.07 -1.53
CA ALA A 240 9.19 -18.20 -1.57
C ALA A 240 9.43 -16.94 -2.42
N LEU A 241 8.47 -16.62 -3.28
CA LEU A 241 8.26 -15.30 -3.85
C LEU A 241 7.38 -14.50 -2.91
N HIS A 242 7.76 -13.26 -2.67
CA HIS A 242 7.08 -12.35 -1.74
C HIS A 242 7.22 -10.91 -2.23
N PRO A 243 6.40 -9.97 -1.75
CA PRO A 243 6.60 -8.54 -2.01
C PRO A 243 7.74 -7.97 -1.15
N GLY A 244 8.16 -6.74 -1.44
CA GLY A 244 9.15 -6.03 -0.61
C GLY A 244 8.61 -5.42 0.69
N TYR A 245 7.34 -5.64 1.04
CA TYR A 245 6.68 -5.05 2.20
C TYR A 245 5.58 -5.99 2.74
N PRO A 246 5.33 -6.07 4.05
CA PRO A 246 4.21 -6.84 4.61
C PRO A 246 2.85 -6.34 4.13
N LYS A 247 1.90 -7.25 3.91
CA LYS A 247 0.52 -6.95 3.48
C LYS A 247 0.45 -6.05 2.24
N ALA A 248 1.37 -6.24 1.29
CA ALA A 248 1.49 -5.39 0.11
C ALA A 248 0.38 -5.63 -0.92
N SER A 249 0.03 -4.57 -1.65
CA SER A 249 -0.86 -4.62 -2.81
C SER A 249 -0.15 -5.19 -4.06
N LYS A 250 -0.92 -5.43 -5.13
CA LYS A 250 -0.47 -6.02 -6.41
C LYS A 250 0.58 -5.21 -7.17
N ASP A 251 0.76 -3.94 -6.82
CA ASP A 251 1.70 -3.05 -7.52
C ASP A 251 3.14 -3.16 -7.01
N PHE A 252 3.39 -3.95 -5.96
CA PHE A 252 4.72 -4.12 -5.38
C PHE A 252 5.60 -5.07 -6.20
N PRO A 253 6.91 -4.80 -6.30
CA PRO A 253 7.87 -5.71 -6.93
C PRO A 253 7.87 -7.09 -6.26
N VAL A 254 7.97 -8.13 -7.09
CA VAL A 254 8.11 -9.51 -6.63
C VAL A 254 9.59 -9.81 -6.37
N LEU A 255 9.91 -10.20 -5.14
CA LEU A 255 11.23 -10.59 -4.67
C LEU A 255 11.35 -12.13 -4.55
N GLY A 256 12.54 -12.62 -4.18
CA GLY A 256 12.83 -14.05 -4.04
C GLY A 256 13.21 -14.75 -5.36
N PRO A 257 13.29 -16.09 -5.39
CA PRO A 257 12.99 -17.00 -4.28
C PRO A 257 13.99 -16.87 -3.12
N THR A 258 13.48 -16.93 -1.89
CA THR A 258 14.24 -16.87 -0.63
C THR A 258 13.62 -17.81 0.41
N ASP A 259 14.38 -18.15 1.45
CA ASP A 259 13.94 -18.94 2.60
C ASP A 259 13.47 -18.10 3.79
N ASP A 260 13.73 -16.79 3.74
CA ASP A 260 13.23 -15.82 4.70
C ASP A 260 12.54 -14.67 3.95
N THR A 261 11.24 -14.51 4.18
CA THR A 261 10.44 -13.41 3.63
C THR A 261 10.36 -12.22 4.57
N GLU A 262 10.92 -12.30 5.78
CA GLU A 262 10.81 -11.28 6.83
C GLU A 262 9.35 -10.89 7.15
N GLY A 263 8.42 -11.84 7.01
CA GLY A 263 6.98 -11.61 7.18
C GLY A 263 6.31 -10.88 6.01
N ALA A 264 7.02 -10.62 4.92
CA ALA A 264 6.43 -10.01 3.74
C ALA A 264 5.48 -10.97 3.01
N CYS A 265 4.27 -10.48 2.72
CA CYS A 265 3.21 -11.21 2.04
C CYS A 265 2.35 -10.22 1.23
N TRP A 266 1.70 -10.72 0.19
CA TRP A 266 0.66 -9.94 -0.49
C TRP A 266 -0.64 -9.99 0.32
N MET A 267 -1.40 -8.91 0.31
CA MET A 267 -2.75 -8.86 0.85
C MET A 267 -3.73 -8.50 -0.28
N ILE A 268 -4.63 -9.43 -0.57
CA ILE A 268 -5.81 -9.14 -1.39
C ILE A 268 -6.95 -8.76 -0.46
N THR A 269 -7.59 -7.61 -0.72
CA THR A 269 -8.72 -7.12 0.06
C THR A 269 -9.92 -6.87 -0.85
N ALA A 270 -11.08 -7.37 -0.43
CA ALA A 270 -12.39 -7.10 -0.98
C ALA A 270 -13.11 -6.01 -0.19
N GLN A 271 -12.50 -5.49 0.89
CA GLN A 271 -13.05 -4.39 1.66
C GLN A 271 -12.83 -3.06 0.94
N PRO A 272 -13.75 -2.09 1.06
CA PRO A 272 -13.50 -0.74 0.57
C PRO A 272 -12.32 -0.13 1.32
N GLU A 273 -11.45 0.57 0.60
CA GLU A 273 -10.46 1.44 1.22
C GLU A 273 -11.20 2.63 1.85
N HIS A 274 -10.65 3.19 2.93
CA HIS A 274 -11.23 4.37 3.56
C HIS A 274 -10.28 5.55 3.47
N VAL A 275 -10.83 6.72 3.16
CA VAL A 275 -10.16 8.00 3.35
C VAL A 275 -10.67 8.58 4.65
N TYR A 276 -9.75 8.86 5.58
CA TYR A 276 -10.06 9.47 6.87
C TYR A 276 -9.89 10.97 6.75
N VAL A 277 -10.93 11.71 7.14
CA VAL A 277 -10.97 13.18 7.14
C VAL A 277 -11.20 13.63 8.58
N PRO A 278 -10.41 14.56 9.14
CA PRO A 278 -10.69 15.14 10.45
C PRO A 278 -12.14 15.61 10.55
N TRP A 279 -12.84 15.27 11.64
CA TRP A 279 -14.28 15.57 11.77
C TRP A 279 -14.59 17.06 11.61
N GLU A 280 -13.69 17.92 12.08
CA GLU A 280 -13.76 19.37 11.93
C GLU A 280 -13.61 19.87 10.48
N GLU A 281 -13.05 19.05 9.60
CA GLU A 281 -12.84 19.32 8.16
C GLU A 281 -13.92 18.67 7.28
N VAL A 282 -14.88 17.94 7.86
CA VAL A 282 -15.99 17.33 7.11
C VAL A 282 -16.93 18.43 6.60
N GLU A 283 -16.69 18.88 5.37
CA GLU A 283 -17.59 19.77 4.64
C GLU A 283 -18.92 19.10 4.29
N ALA A 284 -19.99 19.88 4.16
CA ALA A 284 -21.34 19.41 3.79
C ALA A 284 -21.45 18.72 2.41
N HIS A 285 -20.37 18.70 1.61
CA HIS A 285 -20.32 18.06 0.30
C HIS A 285 -19.68 16.67 0.31
N TYR A 286 -18.99 16.28 1.39
CA TYR A 286 -18.68 14.87 1.61
C TYR A 286 -20.01 14.18 1.94
N GLY A 287 -20.25 12.98 1.41
CA GLY A 287 -21.48 12.23 1.68
C GLY A 287 -21.64 11.91 3.17
N GLN A 288 -22.52 10.98 3.51
CA GLN A 288 -22.49 10.45 4.88
C GLN A 288 -21.24 9.57 5.06
N PRO A 289 -20.44 9.78 6.12
CA PRO A 289 -19.32 8.89 6.42
C PRO A 289 -19.82 7.49 6.76
N SER A 290 -19.01 6.47 6.48
CA SER A 290 -19.31 5.09 6.88
C SER A 290 -19.17 4.90 8.38
N GLU A 291 -18.21 5.60 8.99
CA GLU A 291 -17.94 5.56 10.43
C GLU A 291 -17.33 6.89 10.90
N ILE A 292 -17.53 7.23 12.18
CA ILE A 292 -16.78 8.27 12.88
C ILE A 292 -15.94 7.56 13.94
N THR A 293 -14.62 7.64 13.81
CA THR A 293 -13.67 6.96 14.69
C THR A 293 -12.65 7.96 15.25
N ARG A 294 -11.60 7.49 15.93
CA ARG A 294 -10.50 8.33 16.42
C ARG A 294 -9.17 7.95 15.78
N ASP A 295 -8.37 8.94 15.44
CA ASP A 295 -7.00 8.73 14.99
C ASP A 295 -6.06 8.32 16.15
N GLU A 296 -4.80 8.04 15.83
CA GLU A 296 -3.76 7.68 16.80
C GLU A 296 -3.47 8.76 17.86
N PHE A 297 -3.94 9.99 17.63
CA PHE A 297 -3.82 11.13 18.54
C PHE A 297 -5.12 11.39 19.34
N GLY A 298 -6.16 10.58 19.12
CA GLY A 298 -7.46 10.66 19.78
C GLY A 298 -8.43 11.68 19.17
N ASN A 299 -8.11 12.28 18.02
CA ASN A 299 -8.99 13.22 17.33
C ASN A 299 -10.08 12.48 16.57
N GLU A 300 -11.28 13.05 16.51
CA GLU A 300 -12.37 12.47 15.73
C GLU A 300 -12.08 12.58 14.23
N VAL A 301 -12.18 11.46 13.52
CA VAL A 301 -12.00 11.36 12.08
C VAL A 301 -13.20 10.64 11.46
N ALA A 302 -13.71 11.16 10.36
CA ALA A 302 -14.75 10.53 9.55
C ALA A 302 -14.11 9.66 8.47
N ALA A 303 -14.53 8.39 8.40
CA ALA A 303 -14.12 7.46 7.37
C ALA A 303 -15.07 7.54 6.17
N PHE A 304 -14.51 7.70 4.98
CA PHE A 304 -15.25 7.69 3.72
C PHE A 304 -14.81 6.51 2.85
N PRO A 305 -15.72 5.60 2.47
CA PRO A 305 -15.35 4.45 1.66
C PRO A 305 -15.01 4.91 0.23
N VAL A 306 -13.88 4.46 -0.27
CA VAL A 306 -13.42 4.59 -1.65
C VAL A 306 -13.61 3.24 -2.33
N ALA A 307 -14.48 3.23 -3.33
CA ALA A 307 -14.69 2.04 -4.15
C ALA A 307 -13.45 1.78 -5.01
N THR A 308 -12.80 0.65 -4.79
CA THR A 308 -11.77 0.11 -5.69
C THR A 308 -12.40 -0.96 -6.58
N ALA A 309 -11.74 -1.29 -7.70
CA ALA A 309 -12.20 -2.36 -8.59
C ALA A 309 -12.18 -3.76 -7.91
N ASP A 310 -11.47 -3.88 -6.78
CA ASP A 310 -11.31 -5.12 -6.05
C ASP A 310 -12.40 -5.30 -4.96
N VAL A 311 -13.26 -4.30 -4.69
CA VAL A 311 -14.31 -4.40 -3.67
C VAL A 311 -15.28 -5.55 -3.98
N GLY A 312 -15.59 -6.34 -2.96
CA GLY A 312 -16.45 -7.50 -3.08
C GLY A 312 -16.93 -8.07 -1.76
N MET A 313 -17.58 -9.22 -1.86
CA MET A 313 -18.29 -9.88 -0.78
C MET A 313 -17.79 -11.32 -0.62
N PRO A 314 -17.98 -11.94 0.55
CA PRO A 314 -17.62 -13.35 0.72
C PRO A 314 -18.29 -14.22 -0.34
N GLY A 315 -17.51 -15.12 -0.93
CA GLY A 315 -17.91 -15.96 -2.06
C GLY A 315 -17.54 -15.37 -3.43
N ASP A 316 -17.23 -14.07 -3.52
CA ASP A 316 -16.69 -13.50 -4.76
C ASP A 316 -15.34 -14.13 -5.11
N GLN A 317 -15.08 -14.29 -6.40
CA GLN A 317 -13.87 -14.94 -6.88
C GLN A 317 -12.87 -13.92 -7.43
N TYR A 318 -11.59 -14.16 -7.16
CA TYR A 318 -10.47 -13.31 -7.57
C TYR A 318 -9.42 -14.15 -8.27
N ARG A 319 -8.99 -13.71 -9.45
CA ARG A 319 -7.92 -14.37 -10.21
C ARG A 319 -6.59 -13.74 -9.83
N ILE A 320 -5.83 -14.41 -8.99
CA ILE A 320 -4.44 -14.07 -8.71
C ILE A 320 -3.59 -14.58 -9.88
N THR A 321 -2.75 -13.73 -10.45
CA THR A 321 -1.92 -14.04 -11.62
C THR A 321 -0.47 -13.68 -11.33
N LEU A 322 0.41 -14.69 -11.37
CA LEU A 322 1.85 -14.51 -11.46
C LEU A 322 2.25 -14.49 -12.94
N ARG A 323 2.99 -13.46 -13.36
CA ARG A 323 3.65 -13.42 -14.66
C ARG A 323 5.16 -13.41 -14.49
N VAL A 324 5.88 -14.18 -15.29
CA VAL A 324 7.34 -14.34 -15.21
C VAL A 324 7.94 -14.13 -16.59
N ALA A 325 8.66 -13.04 -16.83
CA ALA A 325 9.47 -12.88 -18.04
C ALA A 325 10.92 -12.65 -17.67
N GLY A 326 11.78 -13.63 -17.93
CA GLY A 326 13.16 -13.56 -17.45
C GLY A 326 13.18 -13.38 -15.93
N LYS A 327 14.00 -12.44 -15.45
CA LYS A 327 14.08 -12.11 -14.02
C LYS A 327 12.91 -11.27 -13.50
N TRP A 328 12.08 -10.70 -14.39
CA TRP A 328 10.94 -9.89 -13.98
C TRP A 328 9.77 -10.76 -13.63
N ARG A 329 9.15 -10.45 -12.50
CA ARG A 329 7.95 -11.11 -12.03
C ARG A 329 6.96 -10.06 -11.55
N THR A 330 5.68 -10.29 -11.81
CA THR A 330 4.58 -9.46 -11.29
C THR A 330 3.51 -10.36 -10.73
N VAL A 331 2.87 -9.95 -9.64
CA VAL A 331 1.70 -10.60 -9.07
C VAL A 331 0.56 -9.61 -9.11
N THR A 332 -0.50 -9.94 -9.84
CA THR A 332 -1.70 -9.11 -9.95
C THR A 332 -2.93 -9.90 -9.56
N TRP A 333 -4.00 -9.23 -9.17
CA TRP A 333 -5.31 -9.86 -9.06
C TRP A 333 -6.39 -8.97 -9.65
N GLU A 334 -7.45 -9.62 -10.11
CA GLU A 334 -8.67 -9.00 -10.58
C GLU A 334 -9.86 -9.80 -10.07
N LYS A 335 -10.94 -9.09 -9.73
CA LYS A 335 -12.22 -9.71 -9.42
C LYS A 335 -12.77 -10.37 -10.68
N ILE A 336 -13.20 -11.61 -10.58
CA ILE A 336 -13.89 -12.32 -11.65
C ILE A 336 -15.36 -11.94 -11.54
N GLU A 337 -15.94 -11.36 -12.59
CA GLU A 337 -17.38 -11.06 -12.61
C GLU A 337 -18.17 -12.36 -12.48
N ALA A 338 -18.79 -12.56 -11.32
CA ALA A 338 -19.75 -13.62 -11.11
C ALA A 338 -21.10 -13.18 -11.70
N ALA A 339 -21.71 -14.04 -12.50
CA ALA A 339 -23.07 -13.87 -12.99
C ALA A 339 -24.07 -13.97 -11.83
N ILE A 340 -24.27 -12.89 -11.08
CA ILE A 340 -25.41 -12.73 -10.19
C ILE A 340 -26.30 -11.64 -10.80
N GLU A 341 -27.01 -12.01 -11.86
CA GLU A 341 -27.93 -11.12 -12.59
C GLU A 341 -29.37 -11.13 -12.03
N ASP A 342 -29.71 -11.93 -10.99
CA ASP A 342 -31.12 -12.17 -10.65
C ASP A 342 -31.53 -11.99 -9.17
N GLY A 343 -30.63 -11.57 -8.28
CA GLY A 343 -30.97 -11.41 -6.86
C GLY A 343 -31.19 -12.73 -6.10
N SER A 344 -30.73 -13.86 -6.63
CA SER A 344 -30.63 -15.12 -5.89
C SER A 344 -29.72 -14.99 -4.64
N PRO A 345 -30.00 -15.75 -3.56
CA PRO A 345 -29.15 -15.75 -2.36
C PRO A 345 -27.72 -16.16 -2.72
N ARG A 346 -26.75 -15.35 -2.29
CA ARG A 346 -25.32 -15.60 -2.54
C ARG A 346 -24.95 -17.01 -2.05
N PRO A 347 -24.10 -17.75 -2.79
CA PRO A 347 -23.68 -19.08 -2.38
C PRO A 347 -23.00 -19.06 -1.02
N ARG A 348 -23.13 -20.15 -0.25
CA ARG A 348 -22.38 -20.35 0.99
C ARG A 348 -20.89 -20.24 0.68
N TYR A 349 -20.23 -19.28 1.31
CA TYR A 349 -18.78 -19.06 1.19
C TYR A 349 -18.01 -19.95 2.17
N PRO A 350 -16.69 -20.17 1.94
CA PRO A 350 -15.85 -20.91 2.87
C PRO A 350 -15.84 -20.23 4.26
N LEU A 351 -16.27 -20.96 5.28
CA LEU A 351 -16.15 -20.54 6.68
C LEU A 351 -14.76 -20.90 7.22
N GLY A 352 -14.22 -20.03 8.06
CA GLY A 352 -13.04 -20.34 8.84
C GLY A 352 -13.29 -21.45 9.86
N THR A 353 -12.20 -22.02 10.36
CA THR A 353 -12.25 -22.85 11.57
C THR A 353 -11.91 -21.99 12.76
N TYR A 354 -12.63 -22.16 13.87
CA TYR A 354 -12.47 -21.32 15.07
C TYR A 354 -11.99 -22.16 16.24
N TYR A 355 -11.14 -21.56 17.07
CA TYR A 355 -10.52 -22.18 18.22
C TYR A 355 -10.65 -21.25 19.42
N LEU A 356 -11.01 -21.78 20.57
CA LEU A 356 -10.78 -21.08 21.83
C LEU A 356 -9.28 -21.06 22.13
N CYS A 357 -8.79 -19.95 22.65
CA CYS A 357 -7.46 -19.78 23.21
C CYS A 357 -7.61 -19.36 24.68
N PRO A 358 -7.77 -20.32 25.61
CA PRO A 358 -8.05 -20.02 27.01
C PRO A 358 -6.84 -20.15 27.95
N ASP A 359 -6.89 -19.46 29.08
CA ASP A 359 -5.83 -19.50 30.10
C ASP A 359 -5.60 -20.88 30.73
N TRP A 360 -6.66 -21.70 30.86
CA TRP A 360 -6.62 -23.00 31.53
C TRP A 360 -5.97 -24.11 30.71
N THR A 361 -5.67 -23.85 29.44
CA THR A 361 -4.86 -24.72 28.57
C THR A 361 -3.46 -24.17 28.37
N ASP A 362 -3.00 -23.23 29.22
CA ASP A 362 -1.75 -22.49 28.99
C ASP A 362 -1.76 -21.78 27.63
N TRP A 363 -2.94 -21.26 27.25
CA TRP A 363 -3.21 -20.61 25.96
C TRP A 363 -3.07 -21.53 24.73
N ASP A 364 -3.14 -22.86 24.91
CA ASP A 364 -3.25 -23.80 23.79
C ASP A 364 -4.64 -23.75 23.12
N LEU A 365 -4.66 -23.90 21.80
CA LEU A 365 -5.87 -23.85 20.98
C LEU A 365 -6.79 -25.07 21.20
N VAL A 366 -8.05 -24.81 21.52
CA VAL A 366 -9.13 -25.80 21.63
C VAL A 366 -10.12 -25.59 20.49
N VAL A 367 -10.37 -26.61 19.67
CA VAL A 367 -11.30 -26.50 18.54
C VAL A 367 -12.73 -26.18 18.99
N MET A 368 -13.39 -25.25 18.29
CA MET A 368 -14.83 -25.04 18.40
C MET A 368 -15.56 -25.89 17.36
N GLU A 369 -16.60 -26.60 17.77
CA GLU A 369 -17.48 -27.35 16.88
C GLU A 369 -18.34 -26.40 16.06
N THR A 370 -18.55 -26.71 14.79
CA THR A 370 -19.47 -25.95 13.91
C THR A 370 -20.85 -26.56 13.99
N ASP A 371 -21.87 -25.74 14.25
CA ASP A 371 -23.26 -26.17 14.21
C ASP A 371 -23.76 -26.19 12.77
N GLU A 372 -23.97 -27.38 12.20
CA GLU A 372 -24.44 -27.51 10.81
C GLU A 372 -25.88 -26.98 10.60
N SER A 373 -26.65 -26.80 11.68
CA SER A 373 -28.04 -26.33 11.62
C SER A 373 -28.15 -24.81 11.54
N GLU A 374 -27.12 -24.07 11.99
CA GLU A 374 -27.09 -22.61 12.02
C GLU A 374 -25.79 -22.10 11.36
N PHE A 375 -25.94 -21.37 10.25
CA PHE A 375 -24.79 -20.91 9.46
C PHE A 375 -23.91 -19.95 10.26
N GLY A 376 -22.60 -20.18 10.30
CA GLY A 376 -21.65 -19.32 11.02
C GLY A 376 -21.70 -19.46 12.55
N HIS A 377 -22.41 -20.46 13.06
CA HIS A 377 -22.47 -20.77 14.48
C HIS A 377 -21.41 -21.80 14.87
N HIS A 378 -20.62 -21.48 15.88
CA HIS A 378 -19.58 -22.32 16.44
C HIS A 378 -19.70 -22.37 17.96
N TYR A 379 -19.37 -23.50 18.59
CA TYR A 379 -19.42 -23.62 20.03
C TYR A 379 -18.33 -24.51 20.62
N ALA A 380 -18.04 -24.35 21.90
CA ALA A 380 -17.20 -25.26 22.67
C ALA A 380 -17.73 -25.41 24.09
N ASP A 381 -17.81 -26.66 24.55
CA ASP A 381 -18.24 -26.99 25.91
C ASP A 381 -17.01 -27.10 26.81
N VAL A 382 -16.97 -26.27 27.85
CA VAL A 382 -15.83 -26.14 28.76
C VAL A 382 -16.26 -26.43 30.19
N LYS A 383 -15.39 -27.09 30.95
CA LYS A 383 -15.58 -27.34 32.38
C LYS A 383 -14.70 -26.39 33.17
N LEU A 384 -15.30 -25.54 34.00
CA LEU A 384 -14.54 -24.56 34.80
C LEU A 384 -13.68 -25.29 35.84
N THR A 385 -12.41 -24.89 35.95
CA THR A 385 -11.48 -25.44 36.95
C THR A 385 -11.26 -24.49 38.12
N SER A 386 -11.54 -23.20 37.91
CA SER A 386 -11.49 -22.15 38.92
C SER A 386 -12.71 -21.23 38.81
N GLU A 387 -12.80 -20.21 39.68
CA GLU A 387 -13.91 -19.25 39.65
C GLU A 387 -13.81 -18.23 38.50
N ARG A 388 -12.62 -18.06 37.93
CA ARG A 388 -12.30 -17.02 36.95
C ARG A 388 -11.41 -17.59 35.85
N HIS A 389 -11.78 -17.36 34.60
CA HIS A 389 -11.03 -17.79 33.44
C HIS A 389 -11.06 -16.74 32.34
N GLU A 390 -9.99 -16.67 31.56
CA GLU A 390 -9.87 -15.74 30.43
C GLU A 390 -9.71 -16.51 29.12
N PHE A 391 -10.28 -15.98 28.04
CA PHE A 391 -10.12 -16.56 26.71
C PHE A 391 -10.21 -15.55 25.57
N GLN A 392 -9.70 -15.98 24.41
CA GLN A 392 -9.90 -15.38 23.09
C GLN A 392 -10.38 -16.44 22.10
N ILE A 393 -10.76 -16.02 20.89
CA ILE A 393 -11.06 -16.92 19.78
C ILE A 393 -10.04 -16.66 18.68
N VAL A 394 -9.43 -17.71 18.15
CA VAL A 394 -8.44 -17.64 17.08
C VAL A 394 -9.03 -18.31 15.85
N ARG A 395 -9.02 -17.60 14.71
CA ARG A 395 -9.45 -18.16 13.43
C ARG A 395 -8.28 -18.86 12.74
N ASN A 396 -8.54 -20.02 12.15
CA ASN A 396 -7.60 -20.76 11.30
C ASN A 396 -6.23 -21.06 11.94
N LYS A 397 -6.16 -21.12 13.28
CA LYS A 397 -4.91 -21.26 14.06
C LYS A 397 -3.88 -20.16 13.78
N ASP A 398 -4.33 -19.01 13.31
CA ASP A 398 -3.49 -17.88 12.95
C ASP A 398 -3.66 -16.77 13.99
N PHE A 399 -2.61 -16.52 14.78
CA PHE A 399 -2.62 -15.47 15.81
C PHE A 399 -2.59 -14.04 15.25
N ALA A 400 -2.54 -13.89 13.92
CA ALA A 400 -2.83 -12.63 13.28
C ALA A 400 -4.33 -12.46 12.93
N GLN A 401 -5.16 -13.43 13.33
CA GLN A 401 -6.61 -13.48 13.14
C GLN A 401 -7.32 -13.79 14.47
N VAL A 402 -7.01 -13.00 15.50
CA VAL A 402 -7.60 -13.12 16.84
C VAL A 402 -8.87 -12.30 16.92
N LEU A 403 -9.93 -12.89 17.48
CA LEU A 403 -11.13 -12.19 17.91
C LEU A 403 -11.08 -11.97 19.42
N TYR A 404 -11.48 -10.77 19.82
CA TYR A 404 -11.35 -10.29 21.20
C TYR A 404 -12.44 -9.26 21.54
N PRO A 405 -12.73 -9.00 22.82
CA PRO A 405 -13.70 -7.98 23.21
C PRO A 405 -13.14 -6.55 23.02
N SER A 406 -14.03 -5.58 22.83
CA SER A 406 -13.67 -4.16 22.77
C SER A 406 -13.07 -3.57 24.05
N MET A 407 -13.19 -4.27 25.19
CA MET A 407 -12.57 -3.90 26.47
C MET A 407 -12.03 -5.13 27.22
N PRO A 408 -10.95 -4.98 28.02
CA PRO A 408 -10.44 -6.06 28.86
C PRO A 408 -11.45 -6.53 29.91
N GLU A 409 -11.33 -7.79 30.33
CA GLU A 409 -12.14 -8.42 31.40
C GLU A 409 -13.66 -8.38 31.15
N CYS A 410 -14.09 -8.47 29.88
CA CYS A 410 -15.51 -8.41 29.52
C CYS A 410 -16.27 -9.68 29.94
N ASP A 411 -17.28 -9.55 30.80
CA ASP A 411 -18.06 -10.67 31.37
C ASP A 411 -19.13 -11.27 30.43
N GLY A 412 -19.13 -10.87 29.15
CA GLY A 412 -19.99 -11.39 28.08
C GLY A 412 -21.49 -11.29 28.34
N SER A 413 -21.90 -10.49 29.33
CA SER A 413 -23.30 -10.40 29.77
C SER A 413 -24.19 -9.51 28.88
N GLY A 414 -23.65 -8.91 27.80
CA GLY A 414 -24.43 -8.22 26.76
C GLY A 414 -23.65 -7.16 25.97
N GLU A 415 -24.14 -6.83 24.76
CA GLU A 415 -23.83 -5.71 23.84
C GLU A 415 -22.36 -5.27 23.58
N HIS A 416 -21.37 -5.99 24.09
CA HIS A 416 -19.98 -5.65 23.80
C HIS A 416 -19.59 -6.14 22.41
N GLU A 417 -19.08 -5.20 21.61
CA GLU A 417 -18.59 -5.46 20.27
C GLU A 417 -17.45 -6.48 20.29
N VAL A 418 -17.53 -7.45 19.37
CA VAL A 418 -16.45 -8.39 19.08
C VAL A 418 -15.57 -7.73 18.03
N LEU A 419 -14.29 -7.53 18.34
CA LEU A 419 -13.29 -6.95 17.43
C LEU A 419 -12.47 -8.05 16.75
N GLY A 420 -11.69 -7.66 15.74
CA GLY A 420 -10.93 -8.55 14.89
C GLY A 420 -11.77 -9.17 13.76
N PRO A 421 -11.32 -10.27 13.13
CA PRO A 421 -10.05 -10.96 13.37
C PRO A 421 -8.84 -10.15 12.88
N ASP A 422 -7.91 -9.84 13.79
CA ASP A 422 -6.64 -9.16 13.50
C ASP A 422 -5.54 -9.49 14.56
N GLU A 423 -4.42 -8.77 14.55
CA GLU A 423 -3.27 -8.97 15.44
C GLU A 423 -3.26 -8.04 16.68
N HIS A 424 -4.32 -7.25 16.90
CA HIS A 424 -4.38 -6.21 17.94
C HIS A 424 -4.99 -6.67 19.26
N GLY A 425 -5.44 -7.92 19.36
CA GLY A 425 -6.12 -8.44 20.55
C GLY A 425 -5.27 -8.61 21.82
N ALA A 426 -3.98 -8.29 21.80
CA ALA A 426 -3.11 -8.50 22.96
C ALA A 426 -3.61 -7.76 24.22
N GLY A 427 -3.92 -8.52 25.28
CA GLY A 427 -4.43 -7.97 26.55
C GLY A 427 -5.95 -7.77 26.60
N TYR A 428 -6.68 -8.09 25.54
CA TYR A 428 -8.13 -8.01 25.48
C TYR A 428 -8.72 -9.42 25.53
N HIS A 429 -9.23 -9.82 26.69
CA HIS A 429 -9.75 -11.16 26.92
C HIS A 429 -11.20 -11.12 27.44
N TRP A 430 -12.01 -12.08 27.00
CA TRP A 430 -13.31 -12.34 27.63
C TRP A 430 -13.10 -13.01 28.98
N LEU A 431 -13.92 -12.61 29.96
CA LEU A 431 -13.88 -13.09 31.32
C LEU A 431 -15.02 -14.06 31.58
N LEU A 432 -14.68 -15.32 31.78
CA LEU A 432 -15.62 -16.37 32.15
C LEU A 432 -15.62 -16.57 33.67
N THR A 433 -16.80 -16.42 34.30
CA THR A 433 -16.97 -16.60 35.75
C THR A 433 -17.97 -17.71 36.08
N GLY A 434 -17.70 -18.47 37.13
CA GLY A 434 -18.60 -19.52 37.59
C GLY A 434 -18.03 -20.31 38.77
N ASN A 435 -18.64 -21.43 39.13
CA ASN A 435 -18.08 -22.29 40.16
C ASN A 435 -17.20 -23.38 39.53
N PRO A 436 -16.11 -23.79 40.19
CA PRO A 436 -15.34 -24.95 39.77
C PRO A 436 -16.24 -26.18 39.59
N GLY A 437 -16.17 -26.79 38.40
CA GLY A 437 -16.99 -27.93 38.00
C GLY A 437 -18.24 -27.60 37.19
N ASP A 438 -18.63 -26.33 37.09
CA ASP A 438 -19.70 -25.90 36.18
C ASP A 438 -19.34 -26.23 34.73
N LEU A 439 -20.32 -26.69 33.95
CA LEU A 439 -20.21 -26.85 32.50
C LEU A 439 -20.79 -25.62 31.82
N VAL A 440 -20.00 -25.01 30.95
CA VAL A 440 -20.37 -23.81 30.22
C VAL A 440 -20.19 -24.07 28.73
N ARG A 441 -21.20 -23.72 27.94
CA ARG A 441 -21.08 -23.64 26.48
C ARG A 441 -20.73 -22.22 26.10
N ILE A 442 -19.60 -22.05 25.41
CA ILE A 442 -19.21 -20.79 24.75
C ILE A 442 -19.65 -20.91 23.29
N GLU A 443 -20.38 -19.91 22.80
CA GLU A 443 -21.00 -19.84 21.49
C GLU A 443 -20.46 -18.60 20.75
N PHE A 444 -20.07 -18.77 19.49
CA PHE A 444 -19.61 -17.73 18.60
C PHE A 444 -20.42 -17.78 17.31
N GLN A 445 -21.00 -16.64 16.94
CA GLN A 445 -21.78 -16.46 15.73
C GLN A 445 -21.11 -15.38 14.88
N ARG A 446 -20.90 -15.67 13.59
CA ARG A 446 -20.43 -14.68 12.61
C ARG A 446 -21.25 -14.73 11.33
N GLN A 447 -21.62 -13.56 10.83
CA GLN A 447 -22.29 -13.43 9.55
C GLN A 447 -21.89 -12.13 8.87
N VAL A 448 -21.40 -12.25 7.64
CA VAL A 448 -21.03 -11.10 6.82
C VAL A 448 -22.09 -10.87 5.76
N ASP A 449 -22.62 -9.65 5.72
CA ASP A 449 -23.60 -9.19 4.74
C ASP A 449 -23.29 -7.75 4.27
N GLU A 450 -24.20 -7.16 3.50
CA GLU A 450 -24.01 -5.84 2.91
C GLU A 450 -23.93 -4.71 3.95
N HIS A 451 -24.38 -4.95 5.19
CA HIS A 451 -24.36 -4.01 6.30
C HIS A 451 -23.10 -4.14 7.17
N GLY A 452 -22.27 -5.18 6.98
CA GLY A 452 -21.02 -5.35 7.72
C GLY A 452 -20.71 -6.79 8.13
N ASP A 453 -19.77 -6.91 9.07
CA ASP A 453 -19.38 -8.17 9.70
C ASP A 453 -20.03 -8.25 11.09
N ASN A 454 -21.10 -9.04 11.20
CA ASN A 454 -21.86 -9.19 12.43
C ASN A 454 -21.31 -10.36 13.23
N MET A 455 -20.65 -10.06 14.34
CA MET A 455 -20.04 -11.05 15.23
C MET A 455 -20.66 -10.99 16.62
N LYS A 456 -20.83 -12.15 17.24
CA LYS A 456 -21.36 -12.27 18.60
C LYS A 456 -20.71 -13.43 19.33
N VAL A 457 -20.23 -13.17 20.54
CA VAL A 457 -19.78 -14.20 21.48
C VAL A 457 -20.72 -14.21 22.68
N THR A 458 -21.19 -15.38 23.07
CA THR A 458 -22.02 -15.59 24.25
C THR A 458 -21.63 -16.86 24.97
N TRP A 459 -22.01 -16.99 26.23
CA TRP A 459 -21.87 -18.25 26.93
C TRP A 459 -22.99 -18.48 27.94
N ARG A 460 -23.29 -19.75 28.19
CA ARG A 460 -24.33 -20.16 29.13
C ARG A 460 -23.96 -21.44 29.84
N ARG A 461 -24.38 -21.55 31.09
CA ARG A 461 -24.28 -22.81 31.82
C ARG A 461 -25.17 -23.86 31.16
N ILE A 462 -24.63 -25.07 31.02
CA ILE A 462 -25.35 -26.22 30.49
C ILE A 462 -25.39 -27.32 31.55
N ASP A 463 -26.49 -28.07 31.57
CA ASP A 463 -26.59 -29.23 32.43
C ASP A 463 -25.69 -30.35 31.89
N ALA A 464 -25.03 -31.09 32.80
CA ALA A 464 -24.33 -32.30 32.40
C ALA A 464 -25.32 -33.25 31.73
N VAL A 465 -25.06 -33.60 30.47
CA VAL A 465 -25.83 -34.63 29.77
C VAL A 465 -25.72 -35.92 30.60
N LYS A 466 -26.87 -36.44 31.05
CA LYS A 466 -26.98 -37.62 31.91
C LYS A 466 -26.52 -38.90 31.23
#